data_AF-A0A838EP10-F1
#
_entry.id   AF-A0A838EP10-F1
#
_cell.length_a   1.000
_cell.length_b   1.000
_cell.length_c   1.000
_cell.angle_alpha   90.00
_cell.angle_beta   90.00
_cell.angle_gamma   90.00
#
_symmetry.space_group_name_H-M   'P 1'
#
loop_
_entity.id
_entity.type
_entity.pdbx_description
1 polymer ?
#
loop_
_entity_poly.entity_id
_entity_poly.type
_entity_poly.pdbx_seq_one_letter_code
_entity_poly.pdbx_strand_id
1 'polypeptide(L)'
;MICASCFVRDTLLKKYASKVIIISPGVNTSLYKRDPEIKKEENLVLFIARHKTMYRMKGLYYLIDAIKMLQGVRLRIVGDVDESPDENITFVGVKQGEDLVREMQKASVMVLASLAHMESFGMVLIEAMACGTPVVGTNIGGIPEVINDNVDGFIVAPCDSNALAQAISKIVSNRELATRMGQAGETKVKGNFTWETRVALTEGVFASCLK
;
A
#
# COMPACT_ATOMS: atom_id res chain seq x y z
N MET A 1 -3.15 -6.00 -25.56
CA MET A 1 -2.24 -5.24 -24.67
C MET A 1 -2.55 -5.61 -23.24
N ILE A 2 -1.57 -5.57 -22.33
CA ILE A 2 -1.78 -5.87 -20.90
C ILE A 2 -1.50 -4.60 -20.09
N CYS A 3 -2.33 -4.29 -19.09
CA CYS A 3 -2.05 -3.24 -18.12
C CYS A 3 -2.43 -3.65 -16.68
N ALA A 4 -1.91 -2.87 -15.72
CA ALA A 4 -1.97 -3.21 -14.30
C ALA A 4 -3.33 -2.97 -13.62
N SER A 5 -4.17 -2.09 -14.17
CA SER A 5 -5.42 -1.64 -13.52
C SER A 5 -6.45 -1.14 -14.52
N CYS A 6 -7.72 -1.10 -14.10
CA CYS A 6 -8.81 -0.46 -14.84
C CYS A 6 -8.52 1.02 -15.04
N PHE A 7 -7.97 1.69 -14.02
CA PHE A 7 -7.58 3.09 -14.09
C PHE A 7 -6.65 3.35 -15.28
N VAL A 8 -5.59 2.55 -15.45
CA VAL A 8 -4.66 2.71 -16.59
C VAL A 8 -5.36 2.43 -17.92
N ARG A 9 -6.23 1.42 -17.99
CA ARG A 9 -7.04 1.13 -19.19
C ARG A 9 -7.90 2.32 -19.59
N ASP A 10 -8.61 2.89 -18.62
CA ASP A 10 -9.68 3.86 -18.86
C ASP A 10 -9.15 5.29 -19.01
N THR A 11 -7.91 5.54 -18.58
CA THR A 11 -7.22 6.83 -18.73
C THR A 11 -6.19 6.80 -19.86
N LEU A 12 -5.02 6.20 -19.61
CA LEU A 12 -3.87 6.22 -20.50
C LEU A 12 -4.09 5.42 -21.79
N LEU A 13 -4.81 4.29 -21.69
CA LEU A 13 -5.03 3.38 -22.81
C LEU A 13 -6.45 3.44 -23.37
N LYS A 14 -7.20 4.52 -23.09
CA LYS A 14 -8.64 4.66 -23.43
C LYS A 14 -8.94 4.33 -24.89
N LYS A 15 -8.09 4.78 -25.81
CA LYS A 15 -8.21 4.52 -27.27
C LYS A 15 -8.19 3.03 -27.63
N TYR A 16 -7.57 2.21 -26.79
CA TYR A 16 -7.37 0.78 -27.00
C TYR A 16 -8.12 -0.07 -25.97
N ALA A 17 -9.04 0.50 -25.18
CA ALA A 17 -9.66 -0.18 -24.04
C ALA A 17 -10.27 -1.54 -24.39
N SER A 18 -10.88 -1.69 -25.58
CA SER A 18 -11.45 -2.95 -26.07
C SER A 18 -10.42 -4.05 -26.37
N LYS A 19 -9.13 -3.71 -26.45
CA LYS A 19 -7.99 -4.61 -26.72
C LYS A 19 -7.06 -4.76 -25.52
N VAL A 20 -7.47 -4.23 -24.36
CA VAL A 20 -6.70 -4.26 -23.13
C VAL A 20 -7.23 -5.36 -22.23
N ILE A 21 -6.33 -6.25 -21.83
CA ILE A 21 -6.57 -7.24 -20.78
C ILE A 21 -5.90 -6.71 -19.51
N ILE A 22 -6.60 -6.73 -18.39
CA ILE A 22 -6.06 -6.27 -17.13
C ILE A 22 -5.45 -7.46 -16.41
N ILE A 23 -4.15 -7.39 -16.17
CA ILE A 23 -3.42 -8.32 -15.31
C ILE A 23 -2.62 -7.45 -14.35
N SER A 24 -3.11 -7.35 -13.11
CA SER A 24 -2.40 -6.60 -12.08
C SER A 24 -1.08 -7.30 -11.73
N PRO A 25 -0.11 -6.57 -11.16
CA PRO A 25 1.12 -7.17 -10.67
C PRO A 25 0.88 -8.26 -9.63
N GLY A 26 1.83 -9.20 -9.54
CA GLY A 26 1.88 -10.22 -8.50
C GLY A 26 2.79 -9.80 -7.34
N VAL A 27 2.54 -10.32 -6.16
CA VAL A 27 3.43 -10.23 -5.00
C VAL A 27 4.09 -11.58 -4.72
N ASN A 28 5.36 -11.53 -4.32
CA ASN A 28 6.08 -12.72 -3.89
C ASN A 28 5.68 -13.10 -2.46
N THR A 29 4.67 -13.96 -2.31
CA THR A 29 4.15 -14.43 -1.02
C THR A 29 5.09 -15.37 -0.27
N SER A 30 6.23 -15.77 -0.86
CA SER A 30 7.27 -16.49 -0.13
C SER A 30 8.12 -15.53 0.73
N LEU A 31 8.31 -14.29 0.25
CA LEU A 31 9.02 -13.20 0.93
C LEU A 31 8.06 -12.33 1.75
N TYR A 32 7.02 -11.80 1.12
CA TYR A 32 6.00 -11.00 1.79
C TYR A 32 4.94 -11.92 2.39
N LYS A 33 5.21 -12.36 3.62
CA LYS A 33 4.31 -13.18 4.41
C LYS A 33 4.36 -12.74 5.86
N ARG A 34 3.26 -12.99 6.56
CA ARG A 34 3.20 -12.80 8.01
C ARG A 34 4.15 -13.80 8.70
N ASP A 35 4.95 -13.26 9.60
CA ASP A 35 5.83 -13.96 10.53
C ASP A 35 5.28 -13.73 11.96
N PRO A 36 4.79 -14.78 12.63
CA PRO A 36 4.22 -14.66 13.97
C PRO A 36 5.24 -14.26 15.05
N GLU A 37 6.55 -14.39 14.79
CA GLU A 37 7.60 -14.00 15.73
C GLU A 37 7.83 -12.48 15.76
N ILE A 38 7.46 -11.78 14.67
CA ILE A 38 7.59 -10.33 14.59
C ILE A 38 6.41 -9.67 15.31
N LYS A 39 6.73 -9.01 16.43
CA LYS A 39 5.76 -8.22 17.19
C LYS A 39 5.53 -6.86 16.51
N LYS A 40 4.25 -6.49 16.34
CA LYS A 40 3.85 -5.14 15.95
C LYS A 40 4.28 -4.15 17.03
N GLU A 41 4.84 -3.02 16.59
CA GLU A 41 5.05 -1.85 17.42
C GLU A 41 3.74 -1.07 17.53
N GLU A 42 3.40 -0.66 18.74
CA GLU A 42 2.19 0.13 19.00
C GLU A 42 2.28 1.51 18.34
N ASN A 43 1.14 1.94 17.79
CA ASN A 43 0.91 3.24 17.18
C ASN A 43 1.96 3.63 16.11
N LEU A 44 2.54 2.64 15.44
CA LEU A 44 3.54 2.84 14.39
C LEU A 44 2.86 2.92 13.01
N VAL A 45 2.92 4.09 12.39
CA VAL A 45 2.53 4.31 11.00
C VAL A 45 3.77 4.15 10.12
N LEU A 46 3.64 3.37 9.05
CA LEU A 46 4.71 3.16 8.08
C LEU A 46 4.40 3.86 6.76
N PHE A 47 5.38 4.59 6.26
CA PHE A 47 5.40 5.16 4.92
C PHE A 47 6.62 4.65 4.16
N ILE A 48 6.42 4.25 2.90
CA ILE A 48 7.48 3.72 2.05
C ILE A 48 7.50 4.51 0.73
N ALA A 49 8.63 5.16 0.45
CA ALA A 49 8.89 5.75 -0.85
C ALA A 49 10.40 5.81 -1.09
N ARG A 50 10.82 5.52 -2.32
CA ARG A 50 12.22 5.71 -2.75
C ARG A 50 12.35 7.08 -3.41
N HIS A 51 13.52 7.68 -3.28
CA HIS A 51 13.83 9.01 -3.81
C HIS A 51 13.05 10.13 -3.11
N LYS A 52 13.78 11.01 -2.42
CA LYS A 52 13.22 12.17 -1.71
C LYS A 52 12.34 13.06 -2.60
N THR A 53 12.65 13.12 -3.91
CA THR A 53 11.85 13.86 -4.90
C THR A 53 10.42 13.33 -5.05
N MET A 54 10.17 12.06 -4.71
CA MET A 54 8.85 11.43 -4.78
C MET A 54 8.01 11.66 -3.52
N TYR A 55 8.60 12.06 -2.39
CA TYR A 55 7.88 12.24 -1.13
C TYR A 55 6.69 13.19 -1.26
N ARG A 56 6.86 14.28 -2.02
CA ARG A 56 5.77 15.21 -2.32
C ARG A 56 4.61 14.52 -3.05
N MET A 57 4.91 13.81 -4.13
CA MET A 57 3.89 13.14 -4.94
C MET A 57 3.27 11.93 -4.26
N LYS A 58 4.00 11.28 -3.35
CA LYS A 58 3.50 10.19 -2.50
C LYS A 58 2.75 10.70 -1.27
N GLY A 59 2.61 12.02 -1.12
CA GLY A 59 1.79 12.67 -0.11
C GLY A 59 2.38 12.65 1.30
N LEU A 60 3.70 12.53 1.44
CA LEU A 60 4.36 12.46 2.74
C LEU A 60 4.01 13.68 3.62
N TYR A 61 3.95 14.88 3.05
CA TYR A 61 3.63 16.10 3.82
C TYR A 61 2.24 16.05 4.45
N TYR A 62 1.23 15.60 3.70
CA TYR A 62 -0.13 15.44 4.24
C TYR A 62 -0.20 14.37 5.32
N LEU A 63 0.58 13.30 5.18
CA LEU A 63 0.72 12.28 6.21
C LEU A 63 1.41 12.84 7.46
N ILE A 64 2.48 13.63 7.32
CA ILE A 64 3.15 14.29 8.44
C ILE A 64 2.17 15.21 9.18
N ASP A 65 1.40 16.02 8.46
CA ASP A 65 0.39 16.89 9.06
C ASP A 65 -0.69 16.08 9.79
N ALA A 66 -1.10 14.93 9.23
CA ALA A 66 -2.03 14.01 9.89
C ALA A 66 -1.45 13.42 11.19
N ILE A 67 -0.16 13.04 11.18
CA ILE A 67 0.52 12.47 12.36
C ILE A 67 0.60 13.49 13.50
N LYS A 68 0.85 14.76 13.19
CA LYS A 68 0.86 15.85 14.20
C LYS A 68 -0.49 16.07 14.88
N MET A 69 -1.60 15.63 14.26
CA MET A 69 -2.93 15.70 14.86
C MET A 69 -3.20 14.55 15.85
N LEU A 70 -2.34 13.53 15.89
CA LEU A 70 -2.53 12.31 16.65
C LEU A 70 -1.53 12.23 17.82
N GLN A 71 -2.05 12.03 19.03
CA GLN A 71 -1.20 11.86 20.20
C GLN A 71 -0.63 10.44 20.28
N GLY A 72 0.68 10.32 20.54
CA GLY A 72 1.35 9.04 20.75
C GLY A 72 1.48 8.17 19.51
N VAL A 73 1.29 8.73 18.31
CA VAL A 73 1.44 8.05 17.03
C VAL A 73 2.78 8.42 16.40
N ARG A 74 3.55 7.41 16.00
CA ARG A 74 4.88 7.58 15.40
C ARG A 74 4.81 7.27 13.90
N LEU A 75 5.53 8.04 13.11
CA LEU A 75 5.72 7.82 11.68
C LEU A 75 7.13 7.32 11.41
N ARG A 76 7.23 6.14 10.80
CA ARG A 76 8.49 5.62 10.26
C ARG A 76 8.49 5.68 8.74
N ILE A 77 9.55 6.26 8.20
CA ILE A 77 9.73 6.48 6.76
C ILE A 77 10.87 5.59 6.29
N VAL A 78 10.54 4.63 5.43
CA VAL A 78 11.51 3.79 4.72
C VAL A 78 11.74 4.41 3.35
N GLY A 79 12.96 4.91 3.14
CA GLY A 79 13.30 5.72 1.97
C GLY A 79 14.65 6.42 2.15
N ASP A 80 14.93 7.40 1.28
CA ASP A 80 16.10 8.27 1.44
C ASP A 80 16.12 8.88 2.85
N VAL A 81 17.31 8.89 3.45
CA VAL A 81 17.51 9.45 4.79
C VAL A 81 17.30 10.97 4.72
N ASP A 82 16.58 11.48 5.72
CA ASP A 82 16.35 12.90 5.93
C ASP A 82 16.28 13.15 7.44
N GLU A 83 16.37 14.42 7.83
CA GLU A 83 16.20 14.81 9.22
C GLU A 83 14.80 15.38 9.44
N SER A 84 14.20 15.04 10.58
CA SER A 84 12.97 15.66 11.05
C SER A 84 13.24 16.26 12.43
N PRO A 85 12.82 17.53 12.68
CA PRO A 85 12.86 18.10 14.03
C PRO A 85 11.79 17.51 14.96
N ASP A 86 10.82 16.78 14.41
CA ASP A 86 9.76 16.10 15.17
C ASP A 86 10.22 14.69 15.57
N GLU A 87 10.28 14.44 16.89
CA GLU A 87 10.72 13.17 17.48
C GLU A 87 9.79 11.99 17.13
N ASN A 88 8.55 12.26 16.72
CA ASN A 88 7.61 11.22 16.30
C ASN A 88 7.86 10.75 14.87
N ILE A 89 8.77 11.38 14.12
CA ILE A 89 9.05 11.08 12.72
C ILE A 89 10.48 10.57 12.59
N THR A 90 10.63 9.34 12.10
CA THR A 90 11.95 8.72 11.94
C THR A 90 12.17 8.23 10.51
N PHE A 91 13.28 8.63 9.91
CA PHE A 91 13.77 8.08 8.66
C PHE A 91 14.73 6.91 8.96
N VAL A 92 14.46 5.73 8.42
CA VAL A 92 15.26 4.51 8.71
C VAL A 92 16.14 4.07 7.55
N GLY A 93 16.23 4.91 6.51
CA GLY A 93 16.96 4.62 5.28
C GLY A 93 16.22 3.64 4.36
N VAL A 94 16.81 3.38 3.20
CA VAL A 94 16.26 2.47 2.20
C VAL A 94 16.39 1.03 2.71
N LYS A 95 15.27 0.30 2.76
CA LYS A 95 15.22 -1.13 3.10
C LYS A 95 14.75 -1.94 1.89
N GLN A 96 15.22 -3.18 1.81
CA GLN A 96 14.87 -4.15 0.77
C GLN A 96 14.78 -5.55 1.37
N GLY A 97 14.17 -6.48 0.64
CA GLY A 97 14.09 -7.88 1.05
C GLY A 97 13.45 -8.06 2.43
N GLU A 98 14.06 -8.90 3.26
CA GLU A 98 13.57 -9.22 4.60
C GLU A 98 13.49 -7.99 5.53
N ASP A 99 14.42 -7.03 5.39
CA ASP A 99 14.40 -5.83 6.23
C ASP A 99 13.16 -4.97 5.96
N LEU A 100 12.78 -4.83 4.69
CA LEU A 100 11.55 -4.11 4.31
C LEU A 100 10.31 -4.83 4.84
N VAL A 101 10.27 -6.16 4.70
CA VAL A 101 9.21 -7.01 5.24
C VAL A 101 9.09 -6.86 6.76
N ARG A 102 10.22 -6.83 7.48
CA ARG A 102 10.22 -6.61 8.94
C ARG A 102 9.61 -5.25 9.30
N GLU A 103 9.93 -4.19 8.58
CA GLU A 103 9.34 -2.87 8.82
C GLU A 103 7.82 -2.85 8.55
N MET A 104 7.37 -3.49 7.46
CA MET A 104 5.94 -3.66 7.18
C MET A 104 5.20 -4.40 8.29
N GLN A 105 5.80 -5.45 8.84
CA GLN A 105 5.18 -6.28 9.88
C GLN A 105 5.18 -5.63 11.26
N LYS A 106 6.19 -4.82 11.58
CA LYS A 106 6.21 -4.00 12.81
C LYS A 106 5.14 -2.92 12.80
N ALA A 107 4.76 -2.40 11.63
CA ALA A 107 3.81 -1.31 11.54
C ALA A 107 2.41 -1.70 12.03
N SER A 108 1.75 -0.78 12.74
CA SER A 108 0.31 -0.87 13.03
C SER A 108 -0.51 -0.65 11.76
N VAL A 109 -0.06 0.25 10.87
CA VAL A 109 -0.70 0.56 9.60
C VAL A 109 0.33 1.04 8.57
N MET A 110 0.17 0.67 7.31
CA MET A 110 0.94 1.22 6.19
C MET A 110 0.09 2.25 5.43
N VAL A 111 0.66 3.42 5.12
CA VAL A 111 -0.07 4.50 4.45
C VAL A 111 0.56 4.82 3.09
N LEU A 112 -0.27 4.80 2.04
CA LEU A 112 0.06 5.34 0.71
C LEU A 112 -0.83 6.55 0.41
N ALA A 113 -0.38 7.73 0.80
CA ALA A 113 -1.13 8.99 0.64
C ALA A 113 -0.93 9.63 -0.75
N SER A 114 -0.85 8.84 -1.82
CA SER A 114 -0.43 9.32 -3.14
C SER A 114 -1.31 10.46 -3.67
N LEU A 115 -0.66 11.45 -4.27
CA LEU A 115 -1.27 12.55 -5.00
C LEU A 115 -1.13 12.37 -6.51
N ALA A 116 -0.29 11.43 -6.94
CA ALA A 116 0.03 11.22 -8.34
C ALA A 116 -1.06 10.37 -9.00
N HIS A 117 -1.73 10.94 -10.02
CA HIS A 117 -2.57 10.17 -10.94
C HIS A 117 -1.80 9.06 -11.66
N MET A 118 -0.46 9.08 -11.65
CA MET A 118 0.38 8.00 -12.19
C MET A 118 0.58 6.83 -11.22
N GLU A 119 -0.04 6.84 -10.04
CA GLU A 119 -0.09 5.65 -9.18
C GLU A 119 -0.94 4.57 -9.84
N SER A 120 -0.28 3.68 -10.59
CA SER A 120 -0.96 2.72 -11.45
C SER A 120 -1.68 1.62 -10.68
N PHE A 121 -1.15 1.22 -9.52
CA PHE A 121 -1.70 0.10 -8.74
C PHE A 121 -1.42 0.21 -7.23
N GLY A 122 -0.25 0.71 -6.80
CA GLY A 122 0.09 0.77 -5.37
C GLY A 122 0.66 -0.54 -4.82
N MET A 123 1.76 -1.04 -5.41
CA MET A 123 2.42 -2.29 -5.00
C MET A 123 2.68 -2.42 -3.49
N VAL A 124 3.10 -1.32 -2.86
CA VAL A 124 3.39 -1.30 -1.42
C VAL A 124 2.17 -1.64 -0.55
N LEU A 125 0.95 -1.44 -1.05
CA LEU A 125 -0.28 -1.82 -0.37
C LEU A 125 -0.47 -3.34 -0.37
N ILE A 126 -0.31 -4.00 -1.52
CA ILE A 126 -0.44 -5.47 -1.58
C ILE A 126 0.71 -6.18 -0.86
N GLU A 127 1.91 -5.59 -0.83
CA GLU A 127 3.04 -6.07 -0.04
C GLU A 127 2.74 -6.01 1.47
N ALA A 128 2.23 -4.86 1.97
CA ALA A 128 1.84 -4.71 3.36
C ALA A 128 0.65 -5.62 3.74
N MET A 129 -0.34 -5.76 2.85
CA MET A 129 -1.47 -6.67 3.04
C MET A 129 -1.01 -8.14 3.12
N ALA A 130 -0.05 -8.56 2.28
CA ALA A 130 0.52 -9.91 2.33
C ALA A 130 1.20 -10.22 3.68
N CYS A 131 1.76 -9.18 4.30
CA CYS A 131 2.34 -9.21 5.64
C CYS A 131 1.31 -9.12 6.78
N GLY A 132 0.01 -9.04 6.47
CA GLY A 132 -1.07 -8.90 7.45
C GLY A 132 -1.12 -7.50 8.09
N THR A 133 -0.55 -6.49 7.44
CA THR A 133 -0.58 -5.10 7.92
C THR A 133 -1.73 -4.33 7.27
N PRO A 134 -2.64 -3.74 8.06
CA PRO A 134 -3.69 -2.87 7.56
C PRO A 134 -3.13 -1.71 6.74
N VAL A 135 -3.91 -1.23 5.78
CA VAL A 135 -3.49 -0.12 4.92
C VAL A 135 -4.47 1.03 4.89
N VAL A 136 -3.94 2.22 4.62
CA VAL A 136 -4.74 3.40 4.24
C VAL A 136 -4.19 3.93 2.92
N GLY A 137 -5.07 4.19 1.96
CA GLY A 137 -4.72 4.73 0.66
C GLY A 137 -5.59 5.92 0.28
N THR A 138 -5.11 6.77 -0.62
CA THR A 138 -5.93 7.85 -1.19
C THR A 138 -6.81 7.36 -2.33
N ASN A 139 -7.91 8.04 -2.59
CA ASN A 139 -8.81 7.79 -3.72
C ASN A 139 -8.24 8.32 -5.05
N ILE A 140 -7.06 7.83 -5.44
CA ILE A 140 -6.33 8.24 -6.64
C ILE A 140 -5.77 7.02 -7.39
N GLY A 141 -5.77 7.09 -8.71
CA GLY A 141 -5.11 6.11 -9.56
C GLY A 141 -5.72 4.72 -9.41
N GLY A 142 -4.88 3.69 -9.37
CA GLY A 142 -5.29 2.30 -9.13
C GLY A 142 -5.45 1.92 -7.65
N ILE A 143 -5.21 2.83 -6.70
CA ILE A 143 -5.32 2.52 -5.25
C ILE A 143 -6.72 1.99 -4.88
N PRO A 144 -7.84 2.56 -5.36
CA PRO A 144 -9.18 2.06 -5.04
C PRO A 144 -9.48 0.66 -5.59
N GLU A 145 -8.72 0.19 -6.57
CA GLU A 145 -8.83 -1.20 -7.07
C GLU A 145 -8.11 -2.19 -6.15
N VAL A 146 -7.19 -1.71 -5.32
CA VAL A 146 -6.46 -2.53 -4.35
C VAL A 146 -7.18 -2.59 -3.02
N ILE A 147 -7.77 -1.51 -2.51
CA ILE A 147 -8.36 -1.47 -1.16
C ILE A 147 -9.87 -1.64 -1.24
N ASN A 148 -10.43 -2.59 -0.49
CA ASN A 148 -11.86 -2.64 -0.21
C ASN A 148 -12.12 -1.81 1.06
N ASP A 149 -12.63 -0.61 0.86
CA ASP A 149 -12.83 0.37 1.93
C ASP A 149 -13.67 -0.20 3.09
N ASN A 150 -13.26 0.09 4.33
CA ASN A 150 -13.79 -0.44 5.59
C ASN A 150 -13.66 -1.96 5.80
N VAL A 151 -13.15 -2.73 4.84
CA VAL A 151 -13.01 -4.19 4.92
C VAL A 151 -11.56 -4.61 5.18
N ASP A 152 -10.65 -4.23 4.29
CA ASP A 152 -9.22 -4.60 4.34
C ASP A 152 -8.28 -3.38 4.36
N GLY A 153 -8.85 -2.19 4.50
CA GLY A 153 -8.16 -0.93 4.67
C GLY A 153 -9.14 0.24 4.63
N PHE A 154 -8.61 1.46 4.59
CA PHE A 154 -9.39 2.67 4.35
C PHE A 154 -8.97 3.39 3.09
N ILE A 155 -9.94 3.98 2.40
CA ILE A 155 -9.75 4.94 1.32
C ILE A 155 -10.10 6.33 1.82
N VAL A 156 -9.21 7.29 1.61
CA VAL A 156 -9.40 8.70 1.98
C VAL A 156 -9.29 9.63 0.79
N ALA A 157 -9.81 10.86 0.90
CA ALA A 157 -9.59 11.87 -0.13
C ALA A 157 -8.09 12.26 -0.21
N PRO A 158 -7.55 12.53 -1.41
CA PRO A 158 -6.21 13.08 -1.55
C PRO A 158 -6.14 14.50 -0.96
N CYS A 159 -4.95 14.90 -0.53
CA CYS A 159 -4.69 16.21 0.09
C CYS A 159 -5.50 16.49 1.38
N ASP A 160 -6.04 15.45 2.04
CA ASP A 160 -6.85 15.59 3.25
C ASP A 160 -6.16 14.93 4.46
N SER A 161 -5.39 15.74 5.20
CA SER A 161 -4.72 15.30 6.42
C SER A 161 -5.68 14.94 7.55
N ASN A 162 -6.87 15.56 7.61
CA ASN A 162 -7.87 15.23 8.62
C ASN A 162 -8.45 13.83 8.37
N ALA A 163 -8.79 13.52 7.11
CA ALA A 163 -9.27 12.20 6.74
C ALA A 163 -8.20 11.12 6.98
N LEU A 164 -6.93 11.41 6.64
CA LEU A 164 -5.79 10.53 6.97
C LEU A 164 -5.69 10.30 8.48
N ALA A 165 -5.73 11.36 9.30
CA ALA A 165 -5.62 11.26 10.75
C ALA A 165 -6.77 10.43 11.34
N GLN A 166 -8.01 10.64 10.87
CA GLN A 166 -9.18 9.86 11.31
C GLN A 166 -9.06 8.38 10.93
N ALA A 167 -8.65 8.06 9.71
CA ALA A 167 -8.46 6.67 9.27
C ALA A 167 -7.36 5.96 10.07
N ILE A 168 -6.21 6.62 10.26
CA ILE A 168 -5.10 6.12 11.08
C ILE A 168 -5.58 5.91 12.53
N SER A 169 -6.23 6.92 13.12
CA SER A 169 -6.75 6.87 14.49
C SER A 169 -7.67 5.67 14.71
N LYS A 170 -8.61 5.40 13.79
CA LYS A 170 -9.48 4.22 13.86
C LYS A 170 -8.70 2.91 13.94
N ILE A 171 -7.63 2.75 13.14
CA ILE A 171 -6.82 1.52 13.13
C ILE A 171 -6.00 1.42 14.42
N VAL A 172 -5.28 2.47 14.80
CA VAL A 172 -4.35 2.42 15.94
C VAL A 172 -5.07 2.32 17.28
N SER A 173 -6.26 2.92 17.41
CA SER A 173 -7.07 2.86 18.64
C SER A 173 -7.93 1.59 18.77
N ASN A 174 -8.06 0.79 17.71
CA ASN A 174 -8.89 -0.41 17.71
C ASN A 174 -8.12 -1.63 17.18
N ARG A 175 -7.55 -2.40 18.12
CA ARG A 175 -6.77 -3.61 17.82
C ARG A 175 -7.57 -4.70 17.11
N GLU A 176 -8.85 -4.84 17.42
CA GLU A 176 -9.71 -5.84 16.77
C GLU A 176 -9.96 -5.47 15.31
N LEU A 177 -10.26 -4.20 15.03
CA LEU A 177 -10.39 -3.66 13.68
C LEU A 177 -9.10 -3.86 12.88
N ALA A 178 -7.95 -3.48 13.47
CA ALA A 178 -6.64 -3.66 12.84
C ALA A 178 -6.36 -5.13 12.51
N THR A 179 -6.63 -6.05 13.43
CA THR A 179 -6.43 -7.49 13.22
C THR A 179 -7.32 -8.00 12.09
N ARG A 180 -8.60 -7.64 12.10
CA ARG A 180 -9.56 -8.04 11.07
C ARG A 180 -9.18 -7.51 9.68
N MET A 181 -8.80 -6.24 9.57
CA MET A 181 -8.36 -5.64 8.30
C MET A 181 -7.09 -6.29 7.78
N GLY A 182 -6.10 -6.53 8.65
CA GLY A 182 -4.86 -7.20 8.27
C GLY A 182 -5.11 -8.62 7.73
N GLN A 183 -5.97 -9.39 8.40
CA GLN A 183 -6.37 -10.73 7.95
C GLN A 183 -7.13 -10.68 6.61
N ALA A 184 -8.08 -9.76 6.46
CA ALA A 184 -8.83 -9.60 5.22
C ALA A 184 -7.91 -9.24 4.03
N GLY A 185 -6.95 -8.34 4.24
CA GLY A 185 -5.93 -7.99 3.26
C GLY A 185 -5.04 -9.19 2.89
N GLU A 186 -4.56 -9.93 3.89
CA GLU A 186 -3.74 -11.13 3.70
C GLU A 186 -4.47 -12.19 2.88
N THR A 187 -5.73 -12.51 3.23
CA THR A 187 -6.57 -13.46 2.50
C THR A 187 -6.80 -13.02 1.05
N LYS A 188 -7.10 -11.73 0.84
CA LYS A 188 -7.30 -11.18 -0.50
C LYS A 188 -6.05 -11.32 -1.36
N VAL A 189 -4.87 -11.04 -0.80
CA VAL A 189 -3.60 -11.16 -1.52
C VAL A 189 -3.33 -12.61 -1.91
N LYS A 190 -3.46 -13.55 -0.97
CA LYS A 190 -3.25 -14.97 -1.25
C LYS A 190 -4.23 -15.54 -2.28
N GLY A 191 -5.45 -15.03 -2.33
CA GLY A 191 -6.46 -15.49 -3.29
C GLY A 191 -6.34 -14.88 -4.68
N ASN A 192 -5.79 -13.66 -4.80
CA ASN A 192 -5.87 -12.90 -6.04
C ASN A 192 -4.51 -12.44 -6.56
N PHE A 193 -3.60 -11.97 -5.71
CA PHE A 193 -2.44 -11.18 -6.12
C PHE A 193 -1.11 -11.95 -6.11
N THR A 194 -1.10 -13.29 -6.14
CA THR A 194 0.16 -14.05 -6.16
C THR A 194 0.78 -14.12 -7.55
N TRP A 195 2.10 -14.32 -7.63
CA TRP A 195 2.79 -14.50 -8.91
C TRP A 195 2.24 -15.68 -9.70
N GLU A 196 1.91 -16.79 -9.03
CA GLU A 196 1.34 -17.99 -9.66
C GLU A 196 0.03 -17.65 -10.38
N THR A 197 -0.88 -16.92 -9.72
CA THR A 197 -2.13 -16.47 -10.33
C THR A 197 -1.88 -15.55 -11.52
N ARG A 198 -0.91 -14.61 -11.43
CA ARG A 198 -0.63 -13.66 -12.52
C ARG A 198 0.08 -14.30 -13.71
N VAL A 199 0.95 -15.28 -13.46
CA VAL A 199 1.59 -16.09 -14.50
C VAL A 199 0.53 -16.87 -15.26
N ALA A 200 -0.35 -17.60 -14.57
CA ALA A 200 -1.42 -18.38 -15.21
C ALA A 200 -2.35 -17.51 -16.09
N LEU A 201 -2.72 -16.31 -15.62
CA LEU A 201 -3.49 -15.35 -16.43
C LEU A 201 -2.72 -14.91 -17.69
N THR A 202 -1.42 -14.65 -17.56
CA THR A 202 -0.56 -14.20 -18.66
C THR A 202 -0.37 -15.30 -19.69
N GLU A 203 -0.14 -16.54 -19.25
CA GLU A 203 -0.06 -17.72 -20.11
C GLU A 203 -1.36 -17.94 -20.89
N GLY A 204 -2.51 -17.74 -20.24
CA GLY A 204 -3.82 -17.78 -20.89
C GLY A 204 -3.95 -16.76 -22.02
N VAL A 205 -3.44 -15.54 -21.83
CA VAL A 205 -3.40 -14.52 -22.90
C VAL A 205 -2.49 -14.97 -24.04
N PHE A 206 -1.27 -15.45 -23.76
CA PHE A 206 -0.36 -15.92 -24.81
C PHE A 206 -0.95 -17.09 -25.59
N ALA A 207 -1.54 -18.07 -24.92
CA ALA A 207 -2.22 -19.19 -25.55
C ALA A 207 -3.37 -18.74 -26.45
N SER A 208 -4.10 -17.68 -26.10
CA SER A 208 -5.17 -17.13 -26.92
C SER A 208 -4.68 -16.44 -28.20
N CYS A 209 -3.45 -15.92 -28.20
CA CYS A 209 -2.84 -15.24 -29.36
C CYS A 209 -2.19 -16.20 -30.37
N LEU A 210 -1.94 -17.45 -29.97
CA LEU A 210 -1.33 -18.48 -30.82
C LEU A 210 -2.38 -19.30 -31.61
N LYS A 211 -3.67 -19.02 -31.41
CA LYS A 211 -4.79 -19.59 -32.18
C LYS A 211 -5.16 -18.68 -33.34
#